data_AF-A0A967C7A8-F1
#
_entry.id   AF-A0A967C7A8-F1
#
_cell.length_a   1.000
_cell.length_b   1.000
_cell.length_c   1.000
_cell.angle_alpha   90.00
_cell.angle_beta   90.00
_cell.angle_gamma   90.00
#
_symmetry.space_group_name_H-M   'P 1'
#
loop_
_entity.id
_entity.type
_entity.pdbx_description
1 polymer ?
#
loop_
_entity_poly.entity_id
_entity_poly.type
_entity_poly.pdbx_seq_one_letter_code
_entity_poly.pdbx_strand_id
1 'polypeptide(L)'
;MRVPRVRPLPALAGLLVMGGIGLTLLAQHLSVSQMVQAPALASPETGLEPSPSVRQQDYPLAPQREQLLFSQLDAADRSWMPRAEPIPGGGTRYIYRRLSTDPPLSVAEIKALMRNPPSFEVERGAIAALLRELHRRGVTVVLGPPRKQGAAGEWEPRAAVLRIRPDVPAKGSREFVRVLNHEAIHVAQSCRGGGLRSRPAPLGLPRELDPLSQHHLAAPIYATASVRERTLEEEAYANQGHLSLGLQLLQAHCRGTWG
;
A
#
# COMPACT_ATOMS: atom_id res chain seq x y z
N MET A 1 41.45 -14.20 -35.19
CA MET A 1 42.16 -12.93 -34.91
C MET A 1 41.81 -12.45 -33.51
N ARG A 2 42.79 -11.89 -32.80
CA ARG A 2 42.82 -11.66 -31.35
C ARG A 2 41.95 -10.48 -30.90
N VAL A 3 41.34 -10.64 -29.72
CA VAL A 3 40.58 -9.66 -28.92
C VAL A 3 41.54 -8.67 -28.25
N PRO A 4 41.10 -7.44 -27.91
CA PRO A 4 41.50 -6.83 -26.65
C PRO A 4 40.30 -6.63 -25.72
N ARG A 5 40.43 -7.25 -24.54
CA ARG A 5 39.58 -7.10 -23.36
C ARG A 5 39.81 -5.72 -22.74
N VAL A 6 38.74 -5.01 -22.39
CA VAL A 6 38.82 -3.83 -21.52
C VAL A 6 38.69 -4.30 -20.06
N ARG A 7 39.65 -3.91 -19.23
CA ARG A 7 39.72 -4.21 -17.79
C ARG A 7 38.85 -3.24 -16.98
N PRO A 8 38.26 -3.67 -15.85
CA PRO A 8 37.69 -2.77 -14.85
C PRO A 8 38.77 -2.13 -13.97
N LEU A 9 38.56 -0.87 -13.60
CA LEU A 9 39.35 -0.13 -12.61
C LEU A 9 38.83 -0.41 -11.18
N PRO A 10 39.70 -0.66 -10.19
CA PRO A 10 39.37 -0.57 -8.77
C PRO A 10 39.80 0.79 -8.19
N ALA A 11 38.97 1.39 -7.34
CA ALA A 11 39.36 2.47 -6.44
C ALA A 11 38.49 2.34 -5.18
N LEU A 12 39.01 1.77 -4.10
CA LEU A 12 39.85 2.38 -3.05
C LEU A 12 38.99 2.77 -1.84
N ALA A 13 39.25 2.03 -0.77
CA ALA A 13 38.75 2.25 0.57
C ALA A 13 39.23 3.61 1.12
N GLY A 14 38.32 4.34 1.76
CA GLY A 14 38.63 5.48 2.60
C GLY A 14 38.16 5.20 4.03
N LEU A 15 39.10 4.75 4.85
CA LEU A 15 38.98 4.64 6.30
C LEU A 15 39.20 6.05 6.89
N LEU A 16 38.31 6.52 7.76
CA LEU A 16 38.60 7.68 8.61
C LEU A 16 38.11 7.39 10.03
N VAL A 17 39.08 7.10 10.90
CA VAL A 17 38.98 7.02 12.35
C VAL A 17 39.73 8.22 12.92
N MET A 18 39.04 9.05 13.70
CA MET A 18 39.52 9.98 14.74
C MET A 18 38.25 10.42 15.48
N GLY A 19 38.04 10.42 16.79
CA GLY A 19 38.92 10.38 17.96
C GLY A 19 38.31 11.33 19.02
N GLY A 20 38.32 10.94 20.30
CA GLY A 20 37.97 11.78 21.48
C GLY A 20 36.69 11.30 22.19
N ILE A 21 36.73 10.47 23.22
CA ILE A 21 37.24 10.66 24.60
C ILE A 21 36.59 11.85 25.32
N GLY A 22 35.71 11.51 26.25
CA GLY A 22 35.22 12.37 27.34
C GLY A 22 34.69 11.49 28.48
N LEU A 23 35.61 11.08 29.36
CA LEU A 23 35.35 10.42 30.65
C LEU A 23 34.95 11.48 31.68
N THR A 24 33.98 11.15 32.56
CA THR A 24 33.89 11.40 34.02
C THR A 24 32.42 11.45 34.44
N LEU A 25 31.93 11.06 35.62
CA LEU A 25 32.26 10.14 36.73
C LEU A 25 31.07 10.33 37.72
N LEU A 26 30.69 9.24 38.41
CA LEU A 26 30.00 9.13 39.71
C LEU A 26 28.86 10.07 40.15
N ALA A 27 27.76 9.47 40.62
CA ALA A 27 27.30 9.42 42.03
C ALA A 27 25.79 9.07 42.05
N GLN A 28 25.40 7.86 42.44
CA GLN A 28 24.90 7.56 43.81
C GLN A 28 23.84 8.55 44.32
N HIS A 29 22.59 8.09 44.40
CA HIS A 29 21.81 8.14 45.65
C HIS A 29 20.68 7.11 45.60
N LEU A 30 20.85 6.09 46.44
CA LEU A 30 19.79 5.24 46.97
C LEU A 30 18.87 6.10 47.84
N SER A 31 17.56 6.03 47.60
CA SER A 31 16.55 6.30 48.62
C SER A 31 15.64 5.08 48.70
N VAL A 32 16.02 4.17 49.59
CA VAL A 32 15.10 3.19 50.18
C VAL A 32 14.30 3.96 51.23
N SER A 33 13.00 4.09 51.02
CA SER A 33 12.05 4.29 52.11
C SER A 33 10.82 3.46 51.81
N GLN A 34 10.72 2.38 52.56
CA GLN A 34 9.58 1.51 52.69
C GLN A 34 8.40 2.32 53.23
N MET A 35 7.24 2.24 52.58
CA MET A 35 5.99 2.16 53.32
C MET A 35 5.21 0.96 52.81
N VAL A 36 4.91 0.11 53.78
CA VAL A 36 4.09 -1.09 53.72
C VAL A 36 2.67 -0.70 53.30
N GLN A 37 2.19 -1.21 52.18
CA GLN A 37 0.77 -1.40 51.93
C GLN A 37 0.56 -2.80 51.33
N ALA A 38 -0.07 -3.67 52.12
CA ALA A 38 -0.60 -4.96 51.69
C ALA A 38 -1.99 -4.74 51.02
N PRO A 39 -2.52 -5.73 50.29
CA PRO A 39 -2.92 -5.57 48.89
C PRO A 39 -4.33 -4.99 48.74
N ALA A 40 -4.47 -3.97 47.90
CA ALA A 40 -5.74 -3.77 47.22
C ALA A 40 -5.84 -4.82 46.11
N LEU A 41 -6.89 -5.64 46.15
CA LEU A 41 -7.34 -6.46 45.03
C LEU A 41 -7.64 -5.53 43.85
N ALA A 42 -6.61 -5.19 43.08
CA ALA A 42 -6.75 -4.60 41.77
C ALA A 42 -7.15 -5.74 40.84
N SER A 43 -8.42 -5.70 40.43
CA SER A 43 -8.94 -6.44 39.29
C SER A 43 -7.93 -6.37 38.13
N PRO A 44 -7.82 -7.42 37.31
CA PRO A 44 -7.11 -7.29 36.05
C PRO A 44 -7.91 -6.31 35.20
N GLU A 45 -7.54 -5.03 35.25
CA GLU A 45 -7.84 -4.12 34.17
C GLU A 45 -7.16 -4.71 32.95
N THR A 46 -7.97 -5.41 32.16
CA THR A 46 -7.65 -5.74 30.79
C THR A 46 -7.21 -4.46 30.13
N GLY A 47 -5.90 -4.29 29.98
CA GLY A 47 -5.29 -3.27 29.16
C GLY A 47 -5.76 -3.44 27.72
N LEU A 48 -6.95 -2.93 27.41
CA LEU A 48 -7.23 -2.42 26.09
C LEU A 48 -6.34 -1.20 25.95
N GLU A 49 -5.12 -1.41 25.43
CA GLU A 49 -4.42 -0.30 24.82
C GLU A 49 -5.40 0.40 23.87
N PRO A 50 -5.57 1.73 23.97
CA PRO A 50 -6.35 2.46 22.99
C PRO A 50 -5.66 2.20 21.65
N SER A 51 -6.30 1.42 20.78
CA SER A 51 -5.81 1.19 19.42
C SER A 51 -5.69 2.57 18.79
N PRO A 52 -4.47 3.06 18.48
CA PRO A 52 -4.35 4.40 17.97
C PRO A 52 -5.12 4.45 16.65
N SER A 53 -6.10 5.35 16.66
CA SER A 53 -6.76 5.91 15.49
C SER A 53 -5.72 6.46 14.51
N VAL A 54 -6.18 6.92 13.35
CA VAL A 54 -5.42 7.67 12.34
C VAL A 54 -4.17 8.33 12.92
N ARG A 55 -2.98 7.91 12.46
CA ARG A 55 -1.71 8.39 13.01
C ARG A 55 -1.45 9.82 12.54
N GLN A 56 -0.64 10.57 13.28
CA GLN A 56 -0.38 11.98 12.99
C GLN A 56 0.17 12.22 11.56
N GLN A 57 0.95 11.26 11.05
CA GLN A 57 1.51 11.30 9.69
C GLN A 57 0.56 10.78 8.60
N ASP A 58 -0.57 10.19 8.97
CA ASP A 58 -1.55 9.71 8.01
C ASP A 58 -2.32 10.92 7.43
N TYR A 59 -2.59 10.89 6.13
CA TYR A 59 -3.41 11.88 5.44
C TYR A 59 -4.78 11.28 5.11
N PRO A 60 -5.85 11.63 5.86
CA PRO A 60 -7.19 11.13 5.59
C PRO A 60 -7.72 11.52 4.22
N LEU A 61 -8.26 10.55 3.49
CA LEU A 61 -8.96 10.73 2.22
C LEU A 61 -10.45 11.01 2.46
N ALA A 62 -10.77 11.93 3.38
CA ALA A 62 -12.14 12.36 3.62
C ALA A 62 -12.75 13.03 2.36
N PRO A 63 -14.09 13.08 2.21
CA PRO A 63 -14.75 13.60 1.01
C PRO A 63 -14.25 14.98 0.53
N GLN A 64 -13.93 15.89 1.45
CA GLN A 64 -13.43 17.23 1.14
C GLN A 64 -12.01 17.23 0.56
N ARG A 65 -11.26 16.13 0.74
CA ARG A 65 -9.87 15.95 0.32
C ARG A 65 -9.73 15.05 -0.90
N GLU A 66 -10.80 14.37 -1.32
CA GLU A 66 -10.81 13.50 -2.50
C GLU A 66 -10.47 14.27 -3.78
N GLN A 67 -10.85 15.54 -3.90
CA GLN A 67 -10.50 16.36 -5.08
C GLN A 67 -8.98 16.49 -5.26
N LEU A 68 -8.22 16.60 -4.17
CA LEU A 68 -6.76 16.63 -4.24
C LEU A 68 -6.21 15.28 -4.73
N LEU A 69 -6.75 14.17 -4.22
CA LEU A 69 -6.40 12.83 -4.70
C LEU A 69 -6.63 12.72 -6.21
N PHE A 70 -7.84 13.07 -6.70
CA PHE A 70 -8.14 12.97 -8.14
C PHE A 70 -7.25 13.87 -9.00
N SER A 71 -6.88 15.05 -8.49
CA SER A 71 -5.92 15.93 -9.18
C SER A 71 -4.52 15.29 -9.25
N GLN A 72 -4.08 14.61 -8.19
CA GLN A 72 -2.81 13.88 -8.18
C GLN A 72 -2.83 12.68 -9.13
N LEU A 73 -3.92 11.91 -9.13
CA LEU A 73 -4.09 10.77 -10.05
C LEU A 73 -4.06 11.25 -11.50
N ASP A 74 -4.72 12.36 -11.81
CA ASP A 74 -4.73 12.95 -13.15
C ASP A 74 -3.35 13.46 -13.61
N ALA A 75 -2.59 14.07 -12.71
CA ALA A 75 -1.20 14.43 -12.98
C ALA A 75 -0.33 13.18 -13.18
N ALA A 76 -0.51 12.14 -12.36
CA ALA A 76 0.21 10.89 -12.48
C ALA A 76 -0.10 10.20 -13.82
N ASP A 77 -1.36 10.02 -14.17
CA ASP A 77 -1.81 9.40 -15.44
C ASP A 77 -1.15 10.09 -16.65
N ARG A 78 -1.16 11.43 -16.69
CA ARG A 78 -0.49 12.20 -17.74
C ARG A 78 1.03 12.01 -17.75
N SER A 79 1.67 11.91 -16.59
CA SER A 79 3.12 11.76 -16.49
C SER A 79 3.64 10.41 -17.01
N TRP A 80 2.76 9.41 -17.08
CA TRP A 80 3.02 8.08 -17.62
C TRP A 80 2.80 7.98 -19.14
N MET A 81 2.26 9.03 -19.77
CA MET A 81 2.12 9.08 -21.23
C MET A 81 3.48 9.06 -21.92
N PRO A 82 3.62 8.29 -23.02
CA PRO A 82 4.83 8.33 -23.83
C PRO A 82 5.11 9.72 -24.40
N ARG A 83 6.40 10.01 -24.59
CA ARG A 83 6.89 11.27 -25.16
C ARG A 83 7.77 10.98 -26.36
N ALA A 84 7.67 11.85 -27.35
CA ALA A 84 8.55 11.87 -28.51
C ALA A 84 9.59 12.96 -28.32
N GLU A 85 10.87 12.62 -28.47
CA GLU A 85 11.99 13.55 -28.37
C GLU A 85 12.80 13.50 -29.67
N PRO A 86 13.09 14.65 -30.29
CA PRO A 86 14.03 14.69 -31.41
C PRO A 86 15.43 14.32 -30.92
N ILE A 87 16.21 13.64 -31.75
CA ILE A 87 17.60 13.30 -31.45
C ILE A 87 18.57 14.07 -32.37
N PRO A 88 19.77 14.44 -31.89
CA PRO A 88 20.80 15.04 -32.74
C PRO A 88 21.15 14.13 -33.92
N GLY A 89 21.22 14.69 -35.13
CA GLY A 89 21.45 13.91 -36.36
C GLY A 89 20.19 13.44 -37.08
N GLY A 90 19.00 13.78 -36.57
CA GLY A 90 17.71 13.47 -37.19
C GLY A 90 17.03 12.24 -36.58
N GLY A 91 15.70 12.19 -36.69
CA GLY A 91 14.88 11.11 -36.13
C GLY A 91 14.21 11.45 -34.79
N THR A 92 13.54 10.46 -34.21
CA THR A 92 12.73 10.61 -33.00
C THR A 92 12.95 9.44 -32.05
N ARG A 93 13.31 9.72 -30.81
CA ARG A 93 13.33 8.78 -29.69
C ARG A 93 11.99 8.82 -28.96
N TYR A 94 11.46 7.66 -28.60
CA TYR A 94 10.27 7.55 -27.78
C TYR A 94 10.64 7.12 -26.37
N ILE A 95 10.18 7.87 -25.37
CA ILE A 95 10.36 7.56 -23.94
C ILE A 95 9.00 7.26 -23.35
N TYR A 96 8.86 6.16 -22.62
CA TYR A 96 7.63 5.80 -21.94
C TYR A 96 7.92 5.08 -20.62
N ARG A 97 6.91 5.02 -19.75
CA ARG A 97 6.93 4.25 -18.52
C ARG A 97 6.15 2.95 -18.71
N ARG A 98 6.60 1.87 -18.07
CA ARG A 98 5.89 0.60 -18.02
C ARG A 98 6.00 -0.01 -16.63
N LEU A 99 5.05 -0.84 -16.24
CA LEU A 99 5.23 -1.70 -15.07
C LEU A 99 6.30 -2.75 -15.40
N SER A 100 7.00 -3.25 -14.37
CA SER A 100 8.11 -4.20 -14.55
C SER A 100 7.69 -5.46 -15.31
N THR A 101 6.45 -5.89 -15.10
CA THR A 101 5.84 -7.08 -15.71
C THR A 101 5.20 -6.84 -17.07
N ASP A 102 4.97 -5.59 -17.47
CA ASP A 102 4.37 -5.30 -18.78
C ASP A 102 5.39 -5.60 -19.88
N PRO A 103 4.99 -6.27 -20.98
CA PRO A 103 5.86 -6.42 -22.13
C PRO A 103 6.25 -5.04 -22.68
N PRO A 104 7.45 -4.91 -23.29
CA PRO A 104 7.83 -3.66 -23.93
C PRO A 104 6.89 -3.34 -25.10
N LEU A 105 6.48 -2.08 -25.20
CA LEU A 105 5.67 -1.59 -26.31
C LEU A 105 6.53 -1.37 -27.56
N SER A 106 6.00 -1.75 -28.71
CA SER A 106 6.53 -1.36 -30.02
C SER A 106 6.32 0.12 -30.29
N VAL A 107 7.08 0.68 -31.24
CA VAL A 107 6.91 2.08 -31.67
C VAL A 107 5.50 2.35 -32.21
N ALA A 108 4.88 1.38 -32.88
CA ALA A 108 3.51 1.50 -33.38
C ALA A 108 2.50 1.63 -32.24
N GLU A 109 2.64 0.81 -31.19
CA GLU A 109 1.80 0.85 -29.99
C GLU A 109 2.02 2.15 -29.20
N ILE A 110 3.26 2.60 -29.04
CA ILE A 110 3.57 3.88 -28.40
C ILE A 110 2.88 5.03 -29.13
N LYS A 111 3.01 5.09 -30.46
CA LYS A 111 2.34 6.12 -31.26
C LYS A 111 0.81 6.01 -31.17
N ALA A 112 0.26 4.81 -31.11
CA ALA A 112 -1.18 4.60 -30.93
C ALA A 112 -1.65 5.14 -29.57
N LEU A 113 -0.90 4.84 -28.50
CA LEU A 113 -1.18 5.34 -27.15
C LEU A 113 -1.10 6.87 -27.08
N MET A 114 -0.11 7.49 -27.74
CA MET A 114 0.00 8.95 -27.82
C MET A 114 -1.16 9.59 -28.59
N ARG A 115 -1.69 8.94 -29.64
CA ARG A 115 -2.83 9.44 -30.41
C ARG A 115 -4.17 9.27 -29.69
N ASN A 116 -4.31 8.18 -28.94
CA ASN A 116 -5.53 7.84 -28.22
C ASN A 116 -5.20 7.50 -26.76
N PRO A 117 -4.93 8.52 -25.93
CA PRO A 117 -4.61 8.29 -24.52
C PRO A 117 -5.82 7.68 -23.77
N PRO A 118 -5.58 6.76 -22.82
CA PRO A 118 -6.64 6.26 -21.94
C PRO A 118 -7.24 7.40 -21.10
N SER A 119 -8.56 7.42 -20.96
CA SER A 119 -9.28 8.44 -20.16
C SER A 119 -9.28 8.14 -18.66
N PHE A 120 -9.07 6.88 -18.27
CA PHE A 120 -9.13 6.38 -16.89
C PHE A 120 -10.46 6.66 -16.15
N GLU A 121 -11.54 6.94 -16.88
CA GLU A 121 -12.84 7.28 -16.29
C GLU A 121 -13.44 6.11 -15.49
N VAL A 122 -13.24 4.88 -15.98
CA VAL A 122 -13.73 3.66 -15.33
C VAL A 122 -13.03 3.47 -13.98
N GLU A 123 -11.70 3.61 -13.95
CA GLU A 123 -10.90 3.54 -12.73
C GLU A 123 -11.29 4.64 -11.73
N ARG A 124 -11.40 5.89 -12.20
CA ARG A 124 -11.77 7.03 -11.34
C ARG A 124 -13.19 6.88 -10.78
N GLY A 125 -14.12 6.38 -11.58
CA GLY A 125 -15.48 6.07 -11.14
C GLY A 125 -15.50 4.98 -10.05
N ALA A 126 -14.72 3.92 -10.23
CA ALA A 126 -14.58 2.85 -9.24
C ALA A 126 -13.93 3.34 -7.94
N ILE A 127 -12.89 4.18 -8.02
CA ILE A 127 -12.27 4.82 -6.85
C ILE A 127 -13.30 5.64 -6.05
N ALA A 128 -14.02 6.54 -6.73
CA ALA A 128 -15.02 7.38 -6.07
C ALA A 128 -16.12 6.55 -5.41
N ALA A 129 -16.57 5.48 -6.08
CA ALA A 129 -17.60 4.59 -5.55
C ALA A 129 -17.13 3.80 -4.33
N LEU A 130 -15.89 3.27 -4.36
CA LEU A 130 -15.28 2.56 -3.24
C LEU A 130 -15.05 3.47 -2.03
N LEU A 131 -14.45 4.65 -2.22
CA LEU A 131 -14.22 5.60 -1.13
C LEU A 131 -15.53 5.98 -0.44
N ARG A 132 -16.56 6.33 -1.21
CA ARG A 132 -17.89 6.63 -0.68
C ARG A 132 -18.49 5.47 0.10
N GLU A 133 -18.43 4.24 -0.43
CA GLU A 133 -18.98 3.07 0.26
C GLU A 133 -18.21 2.77 1.55
N LEU A 134 -16.87 2.80 1.51
CA LEU A 134 -16.01 2.60 2.68
C LEU A 134 -16.33 3.61 3.78
N HIS A 135 -16.39 4.90 3.45
CA HIS A 135 -16.77 5.95 4.40
C HIS A 135 -18.17 5.70 4.99
N ARG A 136 -19.15 5.32 4.16
CA ARG A 136 -20.51 4.98 4.61
C ARG A 136 -20.54 3.81 5.59
N ARG A 137 -19.55 2.90 5.51
CA ARG A 137 -19.41 1.78 6.45
C ARG A 137 -18.65 2.12 7.73
N GLY A 138 -18.13 3.34 7.87
CA GLY A 138 -17.30 3.73 9.01
C GLY A 138 -15.83 3.34 8.85
N VAL A 139 -15.38 3.04 7.63
CA VAL A 139 -13.97 2.85 7.33
C VAL A 139 -13.31 4.21 7.13
N THR A 140 -12.21 4.45 7.84
CA THR A 140 -11.36 5.60 7.57
C THR A 140 -10.27 5.22 6.57
N VAL A 141 -10.27 5.87 5.40
CA VAL A 141 -9.24 5.65 4.37
C VAL A 141 -8.16 6.72 4.51
N VAL A 142 -6.89 6.32 4.54
CA VAL A 142 -5.76 7.23 4.72
C VAL A 142 -4.62 6.94 3.75
N LEU A 143 -3.87 7.98 3.35
CA LEU A 143 -2.54 7.84 2.77
C LEU A 143 -1.51 7.88 3.90
N GLY A 144 -0.74 6.81 4.07
CA GLY A 144 0.26 6.69 5.12
C GLY A 144 1.03 5.37 5.02
N PRO A 145 2.21 5.25 5.65
CA PRO A 145 3.03 4.05 5.51
C PRO A 145 2.37 2.84 6.20
N PRO A 146 2.08 1.72 5.50
CA PRO A 146 1.58 0.50 6.13
C PRO A 146 2.50 0.01 7.26
N ARG A 147 1.94 -0.65 8.27
CA ARG A 147 2.74 -1.27 9.35
C ARG A 147 3.52 -2.47 8.80
N LYS A 148 2.89 -3.26 7.92
CA LYS A 148 3.54 -4.34 7.18
C LYS A 148 4.50 -3.76 6.13
N GLN A 149 5.81 -3.81 6.42
CA GLN A 149 6.84 -3.26 5.55
C GLN A 149 6.81 -3.88 4.15
N GLY A 150 6.79 -3.05 3.11
CA GLY A 150 6.70 -3.48 1.71
C GLY A 150 5.28 -3.53 1.14
N ALA A 151 4.24 -3.49 1.98
CA ALA A 151 2.85 -3.51 1.50
C ALA A 151 2.49 -2.20 0.77
N ALA A 152 1.62 -2.29 -0.24
CA ALA A 152 1.09 -1.12 -0.96
C ALA A 152 -0.17 -0.57 -0.28
N GLY A 153 -0.93 -1.44 0.38
CA GLY A 153 -2.06 -1.12 1.24
C GLY A 153 -2.06 -1.98 2.49
N GLU A 154 -2.91 -1.63 3.46
CA GLU A 154 -3.15 -2.42 4.65
C GLU A 154 -4.53 -2.08 5.24
N TRP A 155 -5.35 -3.12 5.42
CA TRP A 155 -6.55 -3.06 6.23
C TRP A 155 -6.25 -3.41 7.71
N GLU A 156 -6.60 -2.50 8.62
CA GLU A 156 -6.48 -2.66 10.07
C GLU A 156 -7.88 -2.78 10.71
N PRO A 157 -8.44 -4.00 10.87
CA PRO A 157 -9.84 -4.17 11.25
C PRO A 157 -10.20 -3.51 12.58
N ARG A 158 -9.38 -3.69 13.62
CA ARG A 158 -9.67 -3.17 14.97
C ARG A 158 -9.86 -1.65 15.01
N ALA A 159 -9.08 -0.93 14.20
CA ALA A 159 -9.15 0.52 14.08
C ALA A 159 -10.17 0.99 13.03
N ALA A 160 -10.72 0.08 12.22
CA ALA A 160 -11.46 0.38 11.01
C ALA A 160 -10.71 1.34 10.05
N VAL A 161 -9.39 1.16 9.92
CA VAL A 161 -8.53 2.01 9.09
C VAL A 161 -8.00 1.22 7.89
N LEU A 162 -8.25 1.75 6.70
CA LEU A 162 -7.64 1.30 5.45
C LEU A 162 -6.53 2.28 5.08
N ARG A 163 -5.31 1.78 4.99
CA ARG A 163 -4.13 2.57 4.74
C ARG A 163 -3.53 2.24 3.39
N ILE A 164 -3.25 3.26 2.58
CA ILE A 164 -2.59 3.13 1.30
C ILE A 164 -1.24 3.85 1.37
N ARG A 165 -0.19 3.22 0.86
CA ARG A 165 1.15 3.79 0.91
C ARG A 165 1.22 5.12 0.13
N PRO A 166 1.93 6.16 0.63
CA PRO A 166 1.84 7.50 0.06
C PRO A 166 2.34 7.66 -1.39
N ASP A 167 3.16 6.72 -1.90
CA ASP A 167 3.64 6.72 -3.29
C ASP A 167 2.60 6.17 -4.29
N VAL A 168 1.55 5.48 -3.83
CA VAL A 168 0.59 4.81 -4.72
C VAL A 168 -0.16 5.80 -5.63
N PRO A 169 -0.65 6.98 -5.16
CA PRO A 169 -1.27 7.95 -6.07
C PRO A 169 -0.36 8.40 -7.23
N ALA A 170 0.95 8.47 -7.02
CA ALA A 170 1.91 8.84 -8.07
C ALA A 170 2.08 7.77 -9.17
N LYS A 171 1.50 6.58 -8.98
CA LYS A 171 1.46 5.48 -9.96
C LYS A 171 0.22 5.52 -10.85
N GLY A 172 -0.68 6.49 -10.65
CA GLY A 172 -1.85 6.71 -11.50
C GLY A 172 -3.10 5.94 -11.06
N SER A 173 -4.20 6.23 -11.74
CA SER A 173 -5.56 5.75 -11.42
C SER A 173 -5.64 4.23 -11.41
N ARG A 174 -5.00 3.57 -12.39
CA ARG A 174 -5.04 2.10 -12.54
C ARG A 174 -4.41 1.36 -11.37
N GLU A 175 -3.27 1.83 -10.89
CA GLU A 175 -2.60 1.20 -9.75
C GLU A 175 -3.34 1.52 -8.45
N PHE A 176 -3.75 2.79 -8.28
CA PHE A 176 -4.47 3.20 -7.09
C PHE A 176 -5.78 2.42 -6.89
N VAL A 177 -6.59 2.25 -7.94
CA VAL A 177 -7.84 1.50 -7.83
C VAL A 177 -7.60 0.02 -7.52
N ARG A 178 -6.54 -0.59 -8.06
CA ARG A 178 -6.21 -1.99 -7.76
C ARG A 178 -5.89 -2.17 -6.28
N VAL A 179 -5.04 -1.31 -5.72
CA VAL A 179 -4.69 -1.34 -4.29
C VAL A 179 -5.94 -1.07 -3.44
N LEU A 180 -6.72 -0.04 -3.76
CA LEU A 180 -7.94 0.28 -3.01
C LEU A 180 -8.96 -0.88 -3.04
N ASN A 181 -9.17 -1.49 -4.21
CA ASN A 181 -10.09 -2.61 -4.39
C ASN A 181 -9.61 -3.86 -3.63
N HIS A 182 -8.30 -4.14 -3.65
CA HIS A 182 -7.69 -5.21 -2.86
C HIS A 182 -7.98 -5.04 -1.37
N GLU A 183 -7.71 -3.85 -0.82
CA GLU A 183 -7.99 -3.59 0.60
C GLU A 183 -9.50 -3.60 0.91
N ALA A 184 -10.35 -3.16 -0.02
CA ALA A 184 -11.81 -3.25 0.13
C ALA A 184 -12.30 -4.71 0.21
N ILE A 185 -11.64 -5.64 -0.49
CA ILE A 185 -11.91 -7.09 -0.35
C ILE A 185 -11.59 -7.54 1.08
N HIS A 186 -10.49 -7.09 1.68
CA HIS A 186 -10.15 -7.40 3.08
C HIS A 186 -11.14 -6.81 4.09
N VAL A 187 -11.69 -5.63 3.82
CA VAL A 187 -12.80 -5.06 4.61
C VAL A 187 -14.03 -5.99 4.53
N ALA A 188 -14.42 -6.43 3.33
CA ALA A 188 -15.54 -7.36 3.17
C ALA A 188 -15.29 -8.72 3.83
N GLN A 189 -14.07 -9.25 3.76
CA GLN A 189 -13.64 -10.45 4.50
C GLN A 189 -13.77 -10.26 6.02
N SER A 190 -13.53 -9.06 6.55
CA SER A 190 -13.75 -8.75 7.98
C SER A 190 -15.23 -8.79 8.33
N CYS A 191 -16.07 -8.13 7.52
CA CYS A 191 -17.52 -8.17 7.66
C CYS A 191 -18.06 -9.62 7.63
N ARG A 192 -17.55 -10.46 6.72
CA ARG A 192 -17.86 -11.90 6.68
C ARG A 192 -17.41 -12.63 7.95
N GLY A 193 -16.28 -12.24 8.52
CA GLY A 193 -15.73 -12.78 9.77
C GLY A 193 -16.47 -12.36 11.05
N GLY A 194 -17.57 -11.60 10.94
CA GLY A 194 -18.46 -11.26 12.06
C GLY A 194 -18.69 -9.77 12.26
N GLY A 195 -18.15 -8.89 11.42
CA GLY A 195 -18.37 -7.45 11.50
C GLY A 195 -17.19 -6.63 10.99
N LEU A 196 -17.37 -5.31 10.84
CA LEU A 196 -16.35 -4.44 10.25
C LEU A 196 -14.98 -4.57 10.95
N ARG A 197 -14.98 -4.61 12.29
CA ARG A 197 -13.77 -4.67 13.10
C ARG A 197 -13.29 -6.08 13.43
N SER A 198 -13.93 -7.09 12.86
CA SER A 198 -13.63 -8.50 13.12
C SER A 198 -12.43 -8.98 12.32
N ARG A 199 -11.85 -10.10 12.75
CA ARG A 199 -10.74 -10.73 12.01
C ARG A 199 -11.23 -11.20 10.63
N PRO A 200 -10.52 -10.92 9.53
CA PRO A 200 -10.93 -11.33 8.18
C PRO A 200 -11.13 -12.84 8.05
N ALA A 201 -12.21 -13.26 7.40
CA ALA A 201 -12.48 -14.64 7.01
C ALA A 201 -12.61 -14.75 5.49
N PRO A 202 -12.14 -15.87 4.87
CA PRO A 202 -12.27 -16.06 3.43
C PRO A 202 -13.71 -15.92 2.95
N LEU A 203 -13.86 -15.31 1.77
CA LEU A 203 -15.16 -15.10 1.13
C LEU A 203 -15.57 -16.26 0.22
N GLY A 204 -14.63 -17.16 -0.13
CA GLY A 204 -14.83 -18.23 -1.10
C GLY A 204 -14.66 -17.76 -2.54
N LEU A 205 -13.86 -16.71 -2.79
CA LEU A 205 -13.61 -16.20 -4.12
C LEU A 205 -12.65 -17.12 -4.90
N PRO A 206 -12.68 -17.09 -6.25
CA PRO A 206 -11.64 -17.73 -7.06
C PRO A 206 -10.24 -17.21 -6.65
N ARG A 207 -9.26 -18.11 -6.65
CA ARG A 207 -7.88 -17.86 -6.22
C ARG A 207 -6.87 -18.10 -7.35
N GLU A 208 -7.34 -18.06 -8.59
CA GLU A 208 -6.49 -18.18 -9.77
C GLU A 208 -5.69 -16.89 -9.94
N LEU A 209 -4.37 -16.97 -9.74
CA LEU A 209 -3.49 -15.82 -9.76
C LEU A 209 -2.87 -15.64 -11.15
N ASP A 210 -2.99 -14.44 -11.70
CA ASP A 210 -2.17 -14.02 -12.84
C ASP A 210 -0.67 -13.91 -12.44
N PRO A 211 0.26 -13.91 -13.41
CA PRO A 211 1.70 -13.89 -13.11
C PRO A 211 2.17 -12.71 -12.26
N LEU A 212 1.56 -11.52 -12.41
CA LEU A 212 1.91 -10.35 -11.60
C LEU A 212 1.44 -10.54 -10.15
N SER A 213 0.22 -11.05 -9.96
CA SER A 213 -0.30 -11.37 -8.64
C SER A 213 0.49 -12.47 -7.93
N GLN A 214 0.96 -13.50 -8.67
CA GLN A 214 1.88 -14.51 -8.15
C GLN A 214 3.21 -13.89 -7.69
N HIS A 215 3.77 -12.98 -8.50
CA HIS A 215 4.99 -12.28 -8.17
C HIS A 215 4.85 -11.45 -6.88
N HIS A 216 3.72 -10.76 -6.70
CA HIS A 216 3.45 -10.02 -5.46
C HIS A 216 3.36 -10.95 -4.23
N LEU A 217 2.66 -12.08 -4.36
CA LEU A 217 2.54 -13.05 -3.26
C LEU A 217 3.84 -13.81 -2.94
N ALA A 218 4.80 -13.83 -3.87
CA ALA A 218 6.14 -14.35 -3.64
C ALA A 218 7.06 -13.36 -2.89
N ALA A 219 6.61 -12.12 -2.63
CA ALA A 219 7.43 -11.13 -1.93
C ALA A 219 7.76 -11.57 -0.49
N PRO A 220 8.92 -11.16 0.07
CA PRO A 220 9.36 -11.56 1.41
C PRO A 220 8.35 -11.28 2.54
N ILE A 221 7.50 -10.27 2.36
CA ILE A 221 6.42 -9.89 3.29
C ILE A 221 5.40 -11.02 3.54
N TYR A 222 5.34 -12.02 2.67
CA TYR A 222 4.46 -13.19 2.78
C TYR A 222 5.22 -14.50 3.04
N ALA A 223 6.53 -14.46 3.30
CA ALA A 223 7.34 -15.67 3.47
C ALA A 223 6.88 -16.53 4.67
N THR A 224 6.40 -15.89 5.74
CA THR A 224 5.92 -16.55 6.96
C THR A 224 4.40 -16.46 7.14
N ALA A 225 3.68 -16.12 6.07
CA ALA A 225 2.22 -15.99 6.12
C ALA A 225 1.58 -17.33 6.49
N SER A 226 0.63 -17.32 7.42
CA SER A 226 -0.15 -18.51 7.76
C SER A 226 -0.98 -18.97 6.56
N VAL A 227 -1.42 -20.25 6.54
CA VAL A 227 -2.31 -20.76 5.47
C VAL A 227 -3.56 -19.90 5.32
N ARG A 228 -4.16 -19.47 6.43
CA ARG A 228 -5.34 -18.58 6.41
C ARG A 228 -5.02 -17.22 5.79
N GLU A 229 -3.90 -16.61 6.18
CA GLU A 229 -3.46 -15.33 5.61
C GLU A 229 -3.20 -15.47 4.11
N ARG A 230 -2.51 -16.55 3.71
CA ARG A 230 -2.30 -16.86 2.30
C ARG A 230 -3.62 -16.97 1.53
N THR A 231 -4.62 -17.69 2.04
CA THR A 231 -5.94 -17.76 1.39
C THR A 231 -6.61 -16.40 1.25
N LEU A 232 -6.57 -15.56 2.29
CA LEU A 232 -7.18 -14.23 2.26
C LEU A 232 -6.54 -13.34 1.18
N GLU A 233 -5.21 -13.35 1.12
CA GLU A 233 -4.42 -12.57 0.16
C GLU A 233 -4.60 -13.12 -1.26
N GLU A 234 -4.64 -14.44 -1.45
CA GLU A 234 -4.92 -15.06 -2.76
C GLU A 234 -6.27 -14.64 -3.32
N GLU A 235 -7.33 -14.63 -2.50
CA GLU A 235 -8.65 -14.13 -2.91
C GLU A 235 -8.58 -12.65 -3.33
N ALA A 236 -7.90 -11.81 -2.55
CA ALA A 236 -7.78 -10.39 -2.84
C ALA A 236 -6.95 -10.13 -4.11
N TYR A 237 -5.78 -10.76 -4.24
CA TYR A 237 -4.91 -10.62 -5.41
C TYR A 237 -5.53 -11.15 -6.70
N ALA A 238 -6.18 -12.31 -6.68
CA ALA A 238 -6.83 -12.88 -7.86
C ALA A 238 -7.95 -11.98 -8.40
N ASN A 239 -8.54 -11.14 -7.55
CA ASN A 239 -9.73 -10.37 -7.91
C ASN A 239 -9.55 -8.83 -7.87
N GLN A 240 -8.38 -8.32 -7.48
CA GLN A 240 -8.12 -6.87 -7.37
C GLN A 240 -8.32 -6.11 -8.71
N GLY A 241 -8.18 -6.80 -9.85
CA GLY A 241 -8.41 -6.23 -11.18
C GLY A 241 -9.88 -6.12 -11.57
N HIS A 242 -10.79 -6.81 -10.87
CA HIS A 242 -12.24 -6.71 -11.08
C HIS A 242 -12.77 -5.48 -10.33
N LEU A 243 -12.70 -4.31 -10.98
CA LEU A 243 -12.83 -3.00 -10.33
C LEU A 243 -14.17 -2.77 -9.59
N SER A 244 -15.25 -3.44 -9.98
CA SER A 244 -16.54 -3.36 -9.30
C SER A 244 -16.69 -4.32 -8.12
N LEU A 245 -15.81 -5.31 -7.99
CA LEU A 245 -16.03 -6.43 -7.06
C LEU A 245 -15.94 -5.99 -5.60
N GLY A 246 -14.95 -5.19 -5.21
CA GLY A 246 -14.83 -4.72 -3.83
C GLY A 246 -16.08 -4.00 -3.36
N LEU A 247 -16.67 -3.15 -4.21
CA LEU A 247 -17.93 -2.47 -3.93
C LEU A 247 -19.09 -3.47 -3.72
N GLN A 248 -19.23 -4.44 -4.61
CA GLN A 248 -20.26 -5.49 -4.51
C GLN A 248 -20.10 -6.31 -3.23
N LEU A 249 -18.87 -6.66 -2.86
CA LEU A 249 -18.58 -7.43 -1.65
C LEU A 249 -18.86 -6.64 -0.38
N LEU A 250 -18.49 -5.36 -0.34
CA LEU A 250 -18.84 -4.46 0.77
C LEU A 250 -20.36 -4.38 0.94
N GLN A 251 -21.11 -4.26 -0.15
CA GLN A 251 -22.57 -4.22 -0.13
C GLN A 251 -23.17 -5.54 0.37
N ALA A 252 -22.64 -6.68 -0.09
CA ALA A 252 -23.14 -8.01 0.25
C ALA A 252 -22.84 -8.42 1.72
N HIS A 253 -21.63 -8.13 2.20
CA HIS A 253 -21.13 -8.69 3.46
C HIS A 253 -21.14 -7.73 4.63
N CYS A 254 -20.93 -6.44 4.40
CA CYS A 254 -21.04 -5.47 5.47
C CYS A 254 -22.53 -5.12 5.60
N ARG A 255 -23.16 -5.47 6.71
CA ARG A 255 -24.52 -5.04 7.06
C ARG A 255 -24.41 -4.05 8.23
N GLY A 256 -25.15 -2.93 8.17
CA GLY A 256 -25.11 -1.86 9.17
C GLY A 256 -24.24 -0.65 8.80
N THR A 257 -24.65 0.52 9.29
CA THR A 257 -23.82 1.72 9.46
C THR A 257 -23.22 1.64 10.87
N TRP A 258 -21.91 1.41 10.96
CA TRP A 258 -21.21 1.35 12.24
C TRP A 258 -20.69 2.76 12.52
N GLY A 259 -21.56 3.58 13.12
CA GLY A 259 -21.25 4.92 13.62
C GLY A 259 -20.67 4.87 15.03
#